data_AF-R7TXL0-F1
#
_entry.id   AF-R7TXL0-F1
#
_cell.length_a   1.000
_cell.length_b   1.000
_cell.length_c   1.000
_cell.angle_alpha   90.00
_cell.angle_beta   90.00
_cell.angle_gamma   90.00
#
_symmetry.space_group_name_H-M   'P 1'
#
loop_
_entity.id
_entity.type
_entity.pdbx_description
1 polymer ?
#
loop_
_entity_poly.entity_id
_entity_poly.type
_entity_poly.pdbx_seq_one_letter_code
_entity_poly.pdbx_strand_id
1 'polypeptide(L)'
;MQQPDFLCLQETWLINETAGLIAVDTDYLHVHKSGMDSRQEGIMGRSKGGIVIRYRSDFGKKVSHVDVPSSRACAVVLTENSLRTMLLCVYMPCNNYSTSVVDPEFDDVLNCIDTIMYANPCHEYVVCGDFNVSFTRNNAHSRRLEEFLQRHGLSKCWDSPISNMSNTYQNFSLNQFSCIDHICLSNRVFSSIESCEVISDLTNPSNHSALDVKVCQQGVLKLTKEGQAARVNACLDSGLECIPAKKPDRSLFWHWIWCECGRPNTGALYDEKIKMKRSRHQYHYAVRLARKNEFATKKNSLAEKIKKIKSGADFWRELQKINPCSKMTPQAIDDADSPQEIADMFGKKYSELYTSVPTDADEMAQMKAIFSENSAREDPRLVFCTAEDIRLVLRKLKSGKGDGSLGFDSDHIINGSSMLFLLDCLI
;
A
#
# COMPACT_ATOMS: atom_id res chain seq x y z
N MET A 1 29.56 -5.75 -8.62
CA MET A 1 28.86 -4.45 -8.56
C MET A 1 29.39 -3.68 -7.38
N GLN A 2 29.66 -2.39 -7.53
CA GLN A 2 29.96 -1.52 -6.40
C GLN A 2 28.70 -1.42 -5.54
N GLN A 3 28.83 -1.62 -4.23
CA GLN A 3 27.70 -1.57 -3.32
C GLN A 3 27.16 -0.13 -3.22
N PRO A 4 25.84 0.10 -3.38
CA PRO A 4 25.28 1.45 -3.37
C PRO A 4 25.20 2.02 -1.96
N ASP A 5 25.41 3.33 -1.80
CA ASP A 5 25.26 3.97 -0.48
C ASP A 5 23.80 4.00 -0.01
N PHE A 6 22.86 4.14 -0.95
CA PHE A 6 21.42 4.09 -0.75
C PHE A 6 20.78 3.19 -1.80
N LEU A 7 19.88 2.30 -1.38
CA LEU A 7 19.12 1.41 -2.25
C LEU A 7 17.62 1.57 -1.96
N CYS A 8 16.86 1.88 -2.99
CA CYS A 8 15.42 2.14 -2.92
C CYS A 8 14.65 1.03 -3.62
N LEU A 9 13.83 0.28 -2.87
CA LEU A 9 13.04 -0.83 -3.39
C LEU A 9 11.55 -0.51 -3.28
N GLN A 10 10.81 -0.86 -4.32
CA GLN A 10 9.35 -0.76 -4.42
C GLN A 10 8.77 -2.16 -4.59
N GLU A 11 7.46 -2.30 -4.40
CA GLU A 11 6.76 -3.59 -4.52
C GLU A 11 7.46 -4.71 -3.72
N THR A 12 7.77 -4.46 -2.45
CA THR A 12 8.40 -5.50 -1.61
C THR A 12 7.41 -6.59 -1.19
N TRP A 13 6.11 -6.26 -1.15
CA TRP A 13 5.04 -7.15 -0.73
C TRP A 13 5.24 -7.75 0.66
N LEU A 14 5.97 -7.05 1.55
CA LEU A 14 6.23 -7.48 2.92
C LEU A 14 5.29 -6.80 3.91
N ILE A 15 4.76 -7.58 4.86
CA ILE A 15 4.03 -7.04 6.01
C ILE A 15 5.05 -6.56 7.04
N ASN A 16 4.63 -5.73 7.99
CA ASN A 16 5.57 -5.19 8.99
C ASN A 16 6.18 -6.32 9.84
N GLU A 17 5.44 -7.41 10.05
CA GLU A 17 5.84 -8.59 10.80
C GLU A 17 6.93 -9.41 10.08
N THR A 18 6.96 -9.37 8.75
CA THR A 18 7.99 -10.06 7.93
C THR A 18 9.10 -9.14 7.46
N ALA A 19 9.11 -7.88 7.90
CA ALA A 19 10.13 -6.90 7.53
C ALA A 19 11.56 -7.35 7.90
N GLY A 20 11.72 -8.27 8.87
CA GLY A 20 13.00 -8.87 9.22
C GLY A 20 13.72 -9.57 8.05
N LEU A 21 12.99 -9.99 7.01
CA LEU A 21 13.58 -10.55 5.78
C LEU A 21 14.39 -9.52 4.98
N ILE A 22 14.22 -8.23 5.24
CA ILE A 22 14.99 -7.15 4.60
C ILE A 22 16.37 -7.01 5.25
N ALA A 23 16.50 -7.41 6.51
CA ALA A 23 17.68 -7.20 7.35
C ALA A 23 18.75 -8.29 7.23
N VAL A 24 18.75 -9.06 6.13
CA VAL A 24 19.66 -10.21 5.94
C VAL A 24 21.13 -9.78 5.86
N ASP A 25 21.38 -8.54 5.46
CA ASP A 25 22.71 -7.98 5.28
C ASP A 25 22.97 -6.89 6.32
N THR A 26 23.91 -7.19 7.23
CA THR A 26 24.26 -6.36 8.38
C THR A 26 24.99 -5.07 8.01
N ASP A 27 25.51 -4.95 6.78
CA ASP A 27 26.21 -3.75 6.34
C ASP A 27 25.23 -2.61 6.04
N TYR A 28 23.93 -2.88 6.03
CA TYR A 28 22.88 -1.91 5.75
C TYR A 28 21.89 -1.76 6.90
N LEU A 29 21.47 -0.52 7.10
CA LEU A 29 20.27 -0.17 7.84
C LEU A 29 19.13 0.04 6.85
N HIS A 30 17.89 -0.01 7.34
CA HIS A 30 16.72 0.15 6.47
C HIS A 30 15.56 0.85 7.17
N VAL A 31 14.72 1.49 6.35
CA VAL A 31 13.37 1.92 6.69
C VAL A 31 12.42 1.21 5.76
N HIS A 32 11.49 0.45 6.33
CA HIS A 32 10.45 -0.25 5.60
C HIS A 32 9.10 0.38 5.91
N LYS A 33 8.29 0.56 4.87
CA LYS A 33 6.88 0.87 5.01
C LYS A 33 6.05 -0.14 4.22
N SER A 34 5.27 -0.94 4.93
CA SER A 34 4.36 -1.88 4.31
C SER A 34 3.22 -1.15 3.60
N GLY A 35 2.87 -1.64 2.40
CA GLY A 35 1.64 -1.27 1.71
C GLY A 35 0.41 -2.05 2.18
N MET A 36 0.59 -3.00 3.11
CA MET A 36 -0.45 -3.90 3.59
C MET A 36 -0.98 -3.50 4.97
N ASP A 37 -2.27 -3.71 5.18
CA ASP A 37 -2.91 -3.55 6.48
C ASP A 37 -2.81 -4.87 7.25
N SER A 38 -2.05 -4.91 8.34
CA SER A 38 -1.91 -6.09 9.20
C SER A 38 -3.21 -6.50 9.90
N ARG A 39 -4.30 -5.73 9.73
CA ARG A 39 -5.61 -5.94 10.36
C ARG A 39 -6.69 -6.49 9.42
N GLN A 40 -6.38 -6.71 8.14
CA GLN A 40 -7.28 -7.44 7.26
C GLN A 40 -7.15 -8.93 7.55
N GLU A 41 -8.14 -9.49 8.26
CA GLU A 41 -8.35 -10.93 8.40
C GLU A 41 -8.60 -11.52 7.00
N GLY A 42 -7.53 -11.96 6.35
CA GLY A 42 -7.53 -12.50 5.00
C GLY A 42 -6.91 -11.55 3.96
N ILE A 43 -5.79 -11.96 3.37
CA ILE A 43 -5.22 -11.31 2.18
C ILE A 43 -6.13 -11.69 1.00
N MET A 44 -7.21 -10.94 0.78
CA MET A 44 -8.09 -11.17 -0.36
C MET A 44 -7.49 -10.50 -1.61
N GLY A 45 -6.81 -11.28 -2.45
CA GLY A 45 -6.15 -10.84 -3.69
C GLY A 45 -4.61 -10.81 -3.59
N ARG A 46 -3.90 -10.38 -4.64
CA ARG A 46 -2.46 -10.09 -4.53
C ARG A 46 -2.26 -9.08 -3.39
N SER A 47 -1.23 -9.29 -2.56
CA SER A 47 -0.69 -8.29 -1.63
C SER A 47 -0.55 -6.94 -2.36
N LYS A 48 -0.44 -5.78 -1.69
CA LYS A 48 -0.32 -4.48 -2.37
C LYS A 48 0.91 -3.69 -1.90
N GLY A 49 1.91 -3.54 -2.78
CA GLY A 49 2.98 -2.55 -2.66
C GLY A 49 4.02 -2.86 -1.58
N GLY A 50 4.49 -1.82 -0.89
CA GLY A 50 5.58 -1.89 0.10
C GLY A 50 6.84 -1.21 -0.42
N ILE A 51 7.48 -0.39 0.41
CA ILE A 51 8.63 0.44 0.03
C ILE A 51 9.73 0.28 1.08
N VAL A 52 10.97 0.20 0.61
CA VAL A 52 12.16 0.15 1.45
C VAL A 52 13.18 1.18 0.98
N ILE A 53 13.78 1.88 1.93
CA ILE A 53 15.04 2.59 1.74
C ILE A 53 16.08 1.87 2.59
N ARG A 54 17.07 1.25 1.94
CA ARG A 54 18.28 0.73 2.59
C ARG A 54 19.41 1.73 2.42
N TYR A 55 20.28 1.81 3.40
CA TYR A 55 21.47 2.66 3.35
C TYR A 55 22.58 2.03 4.18
N ARG A 56 23.84 2.29 3.82
CA ARG A 56 24.98 1.69 4.52
C ARG A 56 24.98 2.10 6.00
N SER A 57 25.39 1.17 6.85
CA SER A 57 25.34 1.29 8.31
C SER A 57 26.24 2.42 8.86
N ASP A 58 27.27 2.81 8.14
CA ASP A 58 28.13 3.97 8.44
C ASP A 58 27.39 5.32 8.35
N PHE A 59 26.31 5.41 7.57
CA PHE A 59 25.40 6.55 7.58
C PHE A 59 24.40 6.54 8.75
N GLY A 60 24.35 5.48 9.56
CA GLY A 60 23.34 5.30 10.62
C GLY A 60 23.19 6.48 11.57
N LYS A 61 24.30 7.11 11.99
CA LYS A 61 24.27 8.30 12.87
C LYS A 61 23.94 9.61 12.14
N LYS A 62 24.05 9.61 10.81
CA LYS A 62 23.81 10.77 9.94
C LYS A 62 22.39 10.78 9.37
N VAL A 63 21.69 9.64 9.40
CA VAL A 63 20.36 9.47 8.82
C VAL A 63 19.28 9.52 9.89
N SER A 64 18.31 10.41 9.73
CA SER A 64 17.09 10.45 10.53
C SER A 64 15.88 10.04 9.70
N HIS A 65 14.95 9.28 10.29
CA HIS A 65 13.74 8.82 9.60
C HIS A 65 12.67 9.91 9.65
N VAL A 66 11.87 10.02 8.58
CA VAL A 66 10.74 10.95 8.51
C VAL A 66 9.47 10.13 8.34
N ASP A 67 8.50 10.32 9.25
CA ASP A 67 7.20 9.68 9.11
C ASP A 67 6.43 10.31 7.94
N VAL A 68 6.15 9.49 6.93
CA VAL A 68 5.37 9.88 5.76
C VAL A 68 4.02 9.20 5.89
N PRO A 69 2.88 9.89 5.91
CA PRO A 69 1.57 9.23 6.08
C PRO A 69 1.19 8.25 4.96
N SER A 70 1.56 8.54 3.71
CA SER A 70 1.25 7.69 2.55
C SER A 70 2.01 6.36 2.58
N SER A 71 1.35 5.22 2.34
CA SER A 71 2.04 3.93 2.17
C SER A 71 2.79 3.79 0.85
N ARG A 72 2.62 4.77 -0.04
CA ARG A 72 3.24 4.87 -1.38
C ARG A 72 4.52 5.71 -1.38
N ALA A 73 4.96 6.18 -0.22
CA ALA A 73 6.21 6.93 -0.08
C ALA A 73 6.90 6.65 1.25
N CYS A 74 8.23 6.68 1.24
CA CYS A 74 9.09 6.58 2.40
C CYS A 74 10.15 7.69 2.33
N ALA A 75 10.61 8.20 3.47
CA ALA A 75 11.58 9.30 3.51
C ALA A 75 12.62 9.13 4.62
N VAL A 76 13.85 9.50 4.28
CA VAL A 76 14.95 9.67 5.24
C VAL A 76 15.66 10.98 4.98
N VAL A 77 16.28 11.55 6.01
CA VAL A 77 17.10 12.77 5.90
C VAL A 77 18.52 12.43 6.29
N LEU A 78 19.44 12.56 5.34
CA LEU A 78 20.87 12.48 5.56
C LEU A 78 21.38 13.86 5.97
N THR A 79 22.11 13.93 7.10
CA THR A 79 22.75 15.15 7.59
C THR A 79 24.27 14.98 7.59
N GLU A 80 24.94 15.74 6.74
CA GLU A 80 26.40 15.70 6.63
C GLU A 80 26.97 17.12 6.47
N ASN A 81 27.97 17.48 7.29
CA ASN A 81 28.58 18.81 7.27
C ASN A 81 27.57 19.97 7.35
N SER A 82 26.48 19.78 8.12
CA SER A 82 25.33 20.70 8.23
C SER A 82 24.42 20.79 6.99
N LEU A 83 24.75 20.12 5.89
CA LEU A 83 23.84 19.94 4.77
C LEU A 83 22.83 18.84 5.13
N ARG A 84 21.56 19.12 4.85
CA ARG A 84 20.44 18.19 5.04
C ARG A 84 19.91 17.83 3.66
N THR A 85 19.97 16.56 3.32
CA THR A 85 19.44 16.01 2.07
C THR A 85 18.32 15.06 2.40
N MET A 86 17.12 15.35 1.91
CA MET A 86 15.98 14.43 2.05
C MET A 86 15.96 13.49 0.86
N LEU A 87 15.99 12.18 1.14
CA LEU A 87 15.76 11.14 0.16
C LEU A 87 14.36 10.57 0.34
N LEU A 88 13.56 10.65 -0.72
CA LEU A 88 12.18 10.20 -0.82
C LEU A 88 12.10 9.06 -1.84
N CYS A 89 11.69 7.89 -1.39
CA CYS A 89 11.41 6.75 -2.26
C CYS A 89 9.90 6.64 -2.47
N VAL A 90 9.44 6.55 -3.72
CA VAL A 90 8.03 6.49 -4.10
C VAL A 90 7.70 5.22 -4.90
N TYR A 91 6.47 4.76 -4.74
CA TYR A 91 5.83 3.77 -5.60
C TYR A 91 4.45 4.31 -5.95
N MET A 92 4.36 5.06 -7.05
CA MET A 92 3.16 5.81 -7.39
C MET A 92 2.07 4.90 -7.98
N PRO A 93 0.78 5.24 -7.83
CA PRO A 93 -0.31 4.51 -8.49
C PRO A 93 -0.12 4.42 -10.01
N CYS A 94 -0.57 3.31 -10.60
CA CYS A 94 -0.50 3.09 -12.04
C CYS A 94 -1.16 4.24 -12.81
N ASN A 95 -0.51 4.69 -13.87
CA ASN A 95 -1.06 5.75 -14.72
C ASN A 95 -2.37 5.29 -15.36
N ASN A 96 -3.43 6.08 -15.21
CA ASN A 96 -4.74 5.84 -15.80
C ASN A 96 -4.81 6.14 -17.31
N TYR A 97 -3.69 6.53 -17.92
CA TYR A 97 -3.55 6.92 -19.33
C TYR A 97 -4.41 8.11 -19.77
N SER A 98 -5.12 8.76 -18.84
CA SER A 98 -6.01 9.87 -19.14
C SER A 98 -5.20 11.09 -19.58
N THR A 99 -5.66 11.71 -20.66
CA THR A 99 -5.07 12.95 -21.17
C THR A 99 -5.53 14.16 -20.38
N SER A 100 -6.57 14.09 -19.55
CA SER A 100 -7.16 15.25 -18.88
C SER A 100 -7.36 15.11 -17.37
N VAL A 101 -7.48 13.88 -16.86
CA VAL A 101 -7.83 13.62 -15.46
C VAL A 101 -6.69 12.90 -14.75
N VAL A 102 -6.13 13.55 -13.73
CA VAL A 102 -5.16 12.92 -12.83
C VAL A 102 -5.90 11.99 -11.88
N ASP A 103 -5.34 10.81 -11.64
CA ASP A 103 -5.84 9.91 -10.61
C ASP A 103 -5.77 10.58 -9.21
N PRO A 104 -6.86 10.55 -8.42
CA PRO A 104 -6.88 11.18 -7.10
C PRO A 104 -5.85 10.62 -6.12
N GLU A 105 -5.57 9.31 -6.15
CA GLU A 105 -4.55 8.69 -5.30
C GLU A 105 -3.15 9.19 -5.72
N PHE A 106 -2.89 9.30 -7.03
CA PHE A 106 -1.62 9.84 -7.53
C PHE A 106 -1.39 11.29 -7.04
N ASP A 107 -2.41 12.15 -7.17
CA ASP A 107 -2.33 13.53 -6.67
C ASP A 107 -2.17 13.58 -5.13
N ASP A 108 -2.82 12.66 -4.41
CA ASP A 108 -2.70 12.55 -2.95
C ASP A 108 -1.30 12.18 -2.50
N VAL A 109 -0.60 11.28 -3.20
CA VAL A 109 0.79 10.96 -2.89
C VAL A 109 1.69 12.18 -3.10
N LEU A 110 1.54 12.90 -4.22
CA LEU A 110 2.33 14.13 -4.45
C LEU A 110 2.05 15.22 -3.40
N ASN A 111 0.79 15.40 -3.00
CA ASN A 111 0.43 16.37 -1.96
C ASN A 111 0.96 15.96 -0.58
N CYS A 112 1.00 14.65 -0.29
CA CYS A 112 1.65 14.11 0.90
C CYS A 112 3.13 14.48 0.92
N ILE A 113 3.84 14.25 -0.18
CA ILE A 113 5.27 14.58 -0.32
C ILE A 113 5.51 16.08 -0.16
N ASP A 114 4.71 16.95 -0.79
CA ASP A 114 4.81 18.41 -0.63
C ASP A 114 4.67 18.83 0.85
N THR A 115 3.73 18.20 1.58
CA THR A 115 3.55 18.44 3.02
C THR A 115 4.78 18.02 3.82
N ILE A 116 5.37 16.86 3.52
CA ILE A 116 6.55 16.35 4.20
C ILE A 116 7.78 17.23 3.94
N MET A 117 8.00 17.62 2.68
CA MET A 117 9.10 18.52 2.30
C MET A 117 8.98 19.89 2.98
N TYR A 118 7.75 20.39 3.13
CA TYR A 118 7.47 21.65 3.81
C TYR A 118 7.70 21.56 5.33
N ALA A 119 7.22 20.49 5.97
CA ALA A 119 7.39 20.28 7.41
C ALA A 119 8.85 19.99 7.81
N ASN A 120 9.65 19.46 6.87
CA ASN A 120 11.05 19.09 7.10
C ASN A 120 11.95 19.77 6.06
N PRO A 121 12.17 21.10 6.18
CA PRO A 121 12.97 21.83 5.21
C PRO A 121 14.40 21.28 5.14
N CYS A 122 14.82 20.92 3.94
CA CYS A 122 16.14 20.39 3.62
C CYS A 122 16.79 21.27 2.56
N HIS A 123 18.12 21.23 2.49
CA HIS A 123 18.88 22.01 1.51
C HIS A 123 18.74 21.39 0.12
N GLU A 124 18.70 20.06 0.07
CA GLU A 124 18.60 19.29 -1.17
C GLU A 124 17.56 18.19 -1.01
N TYR A 125 16.94 17.81 -2.13
CA TYR A 125 15.95 16.76 -2.20
C TYR A 125 16.28 15.79 -3.33
N VAL A 126 16.10 14.51 -3.05
CA VAL A 126 16.19 13.40 -4.01
C VAL A 126 14.87 12.65 -3.92
N VAL A 127 14.11 12.59 -5.01
CA VAL A 127 12.85 11.85 -5.11
C VAL A 127 13.00 10.78 -6.16
N CYS A 128 12.95 9.51 -5.77
CA CYS A 128 13.24 8.38 -6.65
C CYS A 128 12.24 7.23 -6.52
N GLY A 129 12.23 6.34 -7.51
CA GLY A 129 11.47 5.10 -7.50
C GLY A 129 10.59 4.96 -8.73
N ASP A 130 9.59 4.08 -8.64
CA ASP A 130 8.62 3.83 -9.69
C ASP A 130 7.51 4.90 -9.63
N PHE A 131 7.54 5.82 -10.59
CA PHE A 131 6.50 6.85 -10.72
C PHE A 131 5.30 6.34 -11.51
N ASN A 132 5.35 5.15 -12.09
CA ASN A 132 4.35 4.59 -12.99
C ASN A 132 4.02 5.51 -14.19
N VAL A 133 4.88 6.48 -14.48
CA VAL A 133 4.62 7.59 -15.42
C VAL A 133 5.81 7.74 -16.33
N SER A 134 5.55 7.69 -17.64
CA SER A 134 6.56 8.04 -18.63
C SER A 134 6.33 9.47 -19.14
N PHE A 135 7.37 10.31 -19.07
CA PHE A 135 7.29 11.71 -19.50
C PHE A 135 7.03 11.87 -21.01
N THR A 136 7.43 10.88 -21.81
CA THR A 136 7.21 10.88 -23.27
C THR A 136 5.74 10.84 -23.67
N ARG A 137 4.87 10.32 -22.79
CA ARG A 137 3.42 10.15 -23.07
C ARG A 137 2.62 11.46 -23.00
N ASN A 138 3.16 12.50 -22.34
CA ASN A 138 2.50 13.81 -22.17
C ASN A 138 1.01 13.72 -21.77
N ASN A 139 0.68 12.90 -20.77
CA ASN A 139 -0.68 12.74 -20.27
C ASN A 139 -0.91 13.52 -18.96
N ALA A 140 -2.11 13.41 -18.38
CA ALA A 140 -2.47 14.18 -17.18
C ALA A 140 -1.48 13.94 -16.02
N HIS A 141 -1.08 12.68 -15.81
CA HIS A 141 -0.11 12.32 -14.78
C HIS A 141 1.29 12.88 -15.05
N SER A 142 1.81 12.74 -16.28
CA SER A 142 3.15 13.24 -16.60
C SER A 142 3.22 14.76 -16.47
N ARG A 143 2.18 15.49 -16.90
CA ARG A 143 2.12 16.95 -16.71
C ARG A 143 2.00 17.32 -15.23
N ARG A 144 1.18 16.60 -14.46
CA ARG A 144 1.03 16.86 -13.03
C ARG A 144 2.31 16.59 -12.23
N LEU A 145 3.07 15.56 -12.62
CA LEU A 145 4.38 15.27 -12.06
C LEU A 145 5.40 16.33 -12.47
N GLU A 146 5.45 16.72 -13.75
CA GLU A 146 6.33 17.79 -14.23
C GLU A 146 6.07 19.12 -13.49
N GLU A 147 4.80 19.49 -13.26
CA GLU A 147 4.43 20.66 -12.44
C GLU A 147 4.91 20.54 -10.98
N PHE A 148 4.92 19.33 -10.42
CA PHE A 148 5.47 19.09 -9.08
C PHE A 148 6.99 19.27 -9.07
N LEU A 149 7.70 18.68 -10.03
CA LEU A 149 9.16 18.80 -10.16
C LEU A 149 9.58 20.26 -10.32
N GLN A 150 8.95 21.00 -11.23
CA GLN A 150 9.22 22.42 -11.46
C GLN A 150 8.98 23.27 -10.20
N ARG A 151 7.92 22.97 -9.44
CA ARG A 151 7.60 23.69 -8.19
C ARG A 151 8.65 23.51 -7.10
N HIS A 152 9.34 22.37 -7.08
CA HIS A 152 10.36 22.06 -6.09
C HIS A 152 11.79 22.24 -6.62
N GLY A 153 11.95 22.75 -7.85
CA GLY A 153 13.27 22.92 -8.47
C GLY A 153 14.02 21.59 -8.63
N LEU A 154 13.28 20.54 -9.03
CA LEU A 154 13.83 19.20 -9.25
C LEU A 154 13.97 18.93 -10.75
N SER A 155 15.12 18.41 -11.13
CA SER A 155 15.44 17.96 -12.49
C SER A 155 15.45 16.44 -12.55
N LYS A 156 15.03 15.86 -13.68
CA LYS A 156 15.04 14.40 -13.86
C LYS A 156 16.47 13.98 -14.16
N CYS A 157 16.95 12.87 -13.60
CA CYS A 157 18.29 12.34 -13.91
C CYS A 157 18.53 12.18 -15.42
N TRP A 158 17.48 11.84 -16.16
CA TRP A 158 17.45 11.70 -17.61
C TRP A 158 17.76 12.99 -18.38
N ASP A 159 17.56 14.16 -17.77
CA ASP A 159 17.88 15.46 -18.37
C ASP A 159 19.40 15.74 -18.36
N SER A 160 20.20 14.89 -17.70
CA SER A 160 21.65 15.01 -17.65
C SER A 160 22.31 14.61 -18.98
N PRO A 161 23.31 15.34 -19.50
CA PRO A 161 23.95 15.02 -20.78
C PRO A 161 24.71 13.69 -20.77
N ILE A 162 25.05 13.17 -19.60
CA ILE A 162 25.75 11.89 -19.41
C ILE A 162 24.77 10.71 -19.27
N SER A 163 23.47 10.97 -19.21
CA SER A 163 22.45 9.94 -19.09
C SER A 163 22.29 9.18 -20.41
N ASN A 164 22.35 7.85 -20.33
CA ASN A 164 21.98 6.98 -21.45
C ASN A 164 20.54 6.50 -21.25
N MET A 165 19.57 7.37 -21.55
CA MET A 165 18.14 7.11 -21.29
C MET A 165 17.71 5.78 -21.90
N SER A 166 17.18 4.89 -21.05
CA SER A 166 16.72 3.56 -21.44
C SER A 166 15.38 3.24 -20.78
N ASN A 167 14.73 2.19 -21.26
CA ASN A 167 13.51 1.69 -20.64
C ASN A 167 13.85 1.01 -19.31
N THR A 168 13.04 1.30 -18.30
CA THR A 168 13.20 0.74 -16.95
C THR A 168 12.15 -0.33 -16.66
N TYR A 169 11.11 -0.43 -17.49
CA TYR A 169 10.04 -1.40 -17.37
C TYR A 169 9.80 -2.14 -18.69
N GLN A 170 9.53 -3.44 -18.59
CA GLN A 170 9.13 -4.29 -19.70
C GLN A 170 7.89 -5.12 -19.35
N ASN A 171 6.87 -5.04 -20.20
CA ASN A 171 5.79 -6.01 -20.20
C ASN A 171 6.11 -7.14 -21.19
N PHE A 172 6.55 -8.29 -20.68
CA PHE A 172 6.94 -9.44 -21.50
C PHE A 172 5.79 -9.99 -22.35
N SER A 173 4.56 -9.99 -21.83
CA SER A 173 3.40 -10.53 -22.54
C SER A 173 2.99 -9.69 -23.74
N LEU A 174 3.14 -8.37 -23.65
CA LEU A 174 2.76 -7.42 -24.71
C LEU A 174 3.97 -6.91 -25.52
N ASN A 175 5.19 -7.33 -25.17
CA ASN A 175 6.44 -6.81 -25.71
C ASN A 175 6.49 -5.27 -25.72
N GLN A 176 6.02 -4.66 -24.63
CA GLN A 176 5.98 -3.21 -24.46
C GLN A 176 7.03 -2.76 -23.46
N PHE A 177 7.61 -1.59 -23.70
CA PHE A 177 8.66 -1.02 -22.88
C PHE A 177 8.31 0.41 -22.50
N SER A 178 8.74 0.82 -21.30
CA SER A 178 8.61 2.21 -20.88
C SER A 178 9.68 2.60 -19.86
N CYS A 179 10.05 3.87 -19.87
CA CYS A 179 10.78 4.50 -18.78
C CYS A 179 9.76 5.10 -17.81
N ILE A 180 9.61 4.48 -16.63
CA ILE A 180 8.68 4.87 -15.57
C ILE A 180 9.34 5.00 -14.18
N ASP A 181 10.59 4.53 -14.07
CA ASP A 181 11.43 4.70 -12.91
C ASP A 181 12.31 5.94 -13.12
N HIS A 182 12.30 6.84 -12.15
CA HIS A 182 13.01 8.12 -12.26
C HIS A 182 13.74 8.44 -10.96
N ILE A 183 14.85 9.18 -11.07
CA ILE A 183 15.50 9.85 -9.95
C ILE A 183 15.43 11.36 -10.23
N CYS A 184 14.70 12.09 -9.42
CA CYS A 184 14.51 13.54 -9.53
C CYS A 184 15.32 14.24 -8.45
N LEU A 185 16.15 15.21 -8.84
CA LEU A 185 17.24 15.73 -8.04
C LEU A 185 17.17 17.26 -7.97
N SER A 186 17.40 17.83 -6.79
CA SER A 186 17.66 19.27 -6.67
C SER A 186 18.89 19.68 -7.48
N ASN A 187 18.92 20.94 -7.93
CA ASN A 187 19.92 21.46 -8.87
C ASN A 187 21.37 21.14 -8.49
N ARG A 188 21.77 21.30 -7.21
CA ARG A 188 23.15 21.02 -6.79
C ARG A 188 23.52 19.56 -6.97
N VAL A 189 22.63 18.66 -6.57
CA VAL A 189 22.83 17.20 -6.70
C VAL A 189 22.81 16.81 -8.17
N PHE A 190 21.89 17.36 -8.95
CA PHE A 190 21.81 17.14 -10.39
C PHE A 190 23.09 17.55 -11.13
N SER A 191 23.66 18.72 -10.81
CA SER A 191 24.93 19.18 -11.41
C SER A 191 26.14 18.35 -11.00
N SER A 192 26.00 17.47 -10.01
CA SER A 192 27.08 16.59 -9.52
C SER A 192 26.98 15.15 -10.01
N ILE A 193 26.04 14.83 -10.90
CA ILE A 193 25.92 13.47 -11.45
C ILE A 193 27.20 13.10 -12.20
N GLU A 194 27.77 11.95 -11.86
CA GLU A 194 28.93 11.33 -12.52
C GLU A 194 28.52 10.21 -13.48
N SER A 195 27.46 9.47 -13.15
CA SER A 195 26.85 8.45 -14.01
C SER A 195 25.34 8.38 -13.80
N CYS A 196 24.61 7.98 -14.85
CA CYS A 196 23.17 7.73 -14.83
C CYS A 196 22.86 6.61 -15.82
N GLU A 197 22.64 5.40 -15.32
CA GLU A 197 22.50 4.21 -16.16
C GLU A 197 21.44 3.24 -15.64
N VAL A 198 20.86 2.46 -16.54
CA VAL A 198 20.00 1.33 -16.20
C VAL A 198 20.87 0.09 -16.09
N ILE A 199 20.87 -0.54 -14.92
CA ILE A 199 21.63 -1.77 -14.68
C ILE A 199 20.98 -2.89 -15.47
N SER A 200 21.74 -3.47 -16.39
CA SER A 200 21.37 -4.69 -17.10
C SER A 200 21.83 -5.90 -16.29
N ASP A 201 20.87 -6.64 -15.74
CA ASP A 201 21.10 -7.88 -15.03
C ASP A 201 20.22 -8.99 -15.63
N LEU A 202 20.87 -9.94 -16.31
CA LEU A 202 20.19 -11.10 -16.92
C LEU A 202 19.58 -12.06 -15.89
N THR A 203 19.98 -11.93 -14.62
CA THR A 203 19.45 -12.75 -13.52
C THR A 203 18.31 -12.08 -12.77
N ASN A 204 17.99 -10.83 -13.10
CA ASN A 204 16.89 -10.09 -12.49
C ASN A 204 15.54 -10.69 -12.94
N PRO A 205 14.73 -11.26 -12.00
CA PRO A 205 13.44 -11.84 -12.33
C PRO A 205 12.32 -10.78 -12.43
N SER A 206 12.61 -9.52 -12.06
CA SER A 206 11.65 -8.42 -12.13
C SER A 206 11.41 -7.97 -13.56
N ASN A 207 10.21 -7.46 -13.81
CA ASN A 207 9.86 -6.72 -15.01
C ASN A 207 10.37 -5.26 -15.01
N HIS A 208 11.00 -4.82 -13.92
CA HIS A 208 11.73 -3.56 -13.82
C HIS A 208 13.25 -3.78 -13.77
N SER A 209 13.99 -2.89 -14.43
CA SER A 209 15.45 -2.79 -14.34
C SER A 209 15.84 -1.69 -13.36
N ALA A 210 16.90 -1.92 -12.59
CA ALA A 210 17.38 -0.94 -11.61
C ALA A 210 17.98 0.30 -12.30
N LEU A 211 17.66 1.48 -11.79
CA LEU A 211 18.24 2.76 -12.22
C LEU A 211 19.30 3.20 -11.21
N ASP A 212 20.54 3.32 -11.66
CA ASP A 212 21.68 3.77 -10.87
C ASP A 212 22.08 5.20 -11.24
N VAL A 213 22.30 6.03 -10.22
CA VAL A 213 22.81 7.38 -10.38
C VAL A 213 23.91 7.60 -9.35
N LYS A 214 25.13 7.79 -9.84
CA LYS A 214 26.27 8.17 -9.01
C LYS A 214 26.42 9.69 -8.99
N VAL A 215 26.61 10.26 -7.82
CA VAL A 215 26.81 11.71 -7.63
C VAL A 215 28.10 11.99 -6.89
N CYS A 216 28.78 13.07 -7.27
CA CYS A 216 29.94 13.58 -6.57
C CYS A 216 29.51 14.45 -5.40
N GLN A 217 29.88 14.08 -4.17
CA GLN A 217 29.58 14.93 -3.03
C GLN A 217 30.46 16.18 -3.04
N GLN A 218 29.92 17.30 -3.53
CA GLN A 218 30.62 18.58 -3.45
C GLN A 218 30.60 19.08 -2.00
N GLY A 219 31.76 19.09 -1.35
CA GLY A 219 31.94 19.71 -0.05
C GLY A 219 31.53 21.19 -0.06
N VAL A 220 31.01 21.69 1.06
CA VAL A 220 30.79 23.13 1.23
C VAL A 220 32.15 23.82 1.17
N LEU A 221 32.39 24.67 0.16
CA LEU A 221 33.46 25.65 0.21
C LEU A 221 33.29 26.45 1.50
N LYS A 222 34.18 26.24 2.48
CA LYS A 222 34.33 27.15 3.61
C LYS A 222 34.73 28.50 3.04
N LEU A 223 33.76 29.40 2.87
CA LEU A 223 34.05 30.82 2.71
C LEU A 223 34.75 31.27 3.99
N THR A 224 36.08 31.25 3.97
CA THR A 224 36.89 31.98 4.95
C THR A 224 36.47 33.44 4.86
N LYS A 225 36.08 34.00 6.00
CA LYS A 225 35.66 35.39 6.16
C LYS A 225 36.65 36.32 5.47
N GLU A 226 36.24 36.90 4.36
CA GLU A 226 36.54 38.28 3.95
C GLU A 226 35.68 38.61 2.73
N GLY A 227 34.72 39.53 2.90
CA GLY A 227 33.93 40.07 1.78
C GLY A 227 32.41 40.03 1.95
N GLN A 228 31.89 41.01 2.68
CA GLN A 228 30.53 41.58 2.58
C GLN A 228 29.32 40.67 2.88
N ALA A 229 28.76 40.91 4.07
CA ALA A 229 27.50 40.37 4.53
C ALA A 229 26.30 40.88 3.70
N ALA A 230 25.57 39.96 3.08
CA ALA A 230 24.15 40.13 2.81
C ALA A 230 23.38 39.28 3.84
N ARG A 231 22.87 39.96 4.87
CA ARG A 231 21.93 39.37 5.83
C ARG A 231 20.63 39.04 5.10
N VAL A 232 20.28 37.76 5.03
CA VAL A 232 18.87 37.34 4.93
C VAL A 232 18.51 36.71 6.26
N ASN A 233 18.11 37.55 7.21
CA ASN A 233 17.38 37.10 8.38
C ASN A 233 15.97 36.75 7.91
N ALA A 234 15.65 35.46 7.87
CA ALA A 234 14.28 35.01 7.97
C ALA A 234 14.18 34.18 9.26
N CYS A 235 13.87 34.87 10.36
CA CYS A 235 13.23 34.22 11.49
C CYS A 235 11.97 33.53 10.97
N LEU A 236 11.91 32.20 11.03
CA LEU A 236 10.64 31.51 11.06
C LEU A 236 10.26 31.40 12.53
N ASP A 237 9.34 32.27 12.96
CA ASP A 237 8.68 32.16 14.24
C ASP A 237 8.09 30.75 14.40
N SER A 238 8.50 30.10 15.47
CA SER A 238 7.83 28.96 16.07
C SER A 238 6.44 29.37 16.54
N GLY A 239 5.45 29.23 15.67
CA GLY A 239 4.04 29.39 15.98
C GLY A 239 3.29 28.08 15.76
N LEU A 240 3.34 27.19 16.74
CA LEU A 240 2.41 26.07 16.85
C LEU A 240 1.07 26.62 17.36
N GLU A 241 0.26 27.19 16.47
CA GLU A 241 -1.16 27.45 16.76
C GLU A 241 -2.03 26.59 15.84
N CYS A 242 -2.91 25.81 16.46
CA CYS A 242 -3.97 25.07 15.78
C CYS A 242 -4.79 26.03 14.93
N ILE A 243 -4.63 25.98 13.60
CA ILE A 243 -5.37 26.85 12.68
C ILE A 243 -6.86 26.46 12.73
N PRO A 244 -7.75 27.34 13.22
CA PRO A 244 -9.18 27.09 13.19
C PRO A 244 -9.67 27.14 11.74
N ALA A 245 -10.61 26.25 11.40
CA ALA A 245 -11.30 26.25 10.13
C ALA A 245 -11.99 27.60 9.87
N LYS A 246 -11.43 28.45 8.99
CA LYS A 246 -12.13 29.49 8.18
C LYS A 246 -11.14 30.35 7.36
N LYS A 247 -11.18 30.24 6.02
CA LYS A 247 -11.55 31.33 5.07
C LYS A 247 -11.12 31.01 3.61
N PRO A 248 -12.07 30.77 2.70
CA PRO A 248 -11.84 30.71 1.24
C PRO A 248 -11.27 32.00 0.62
N ASP A 249 -11.43 33.13 1.31
CA ASP A 249 -11.28 34.50 0.81
C ASP A 249 -9.85 34.87 0.34
N ARG A 250 -8.83 34.46 1.10
CA ARG A 250 -7.43 34.86 0.86
C ARG A 250 -6.84 34.17 -0.39
N SER A 251 -7.31 32.95 -0.69
CA SER A 251 -6.89 32.18 -1.87
C SER A 251 -7.46 32.74 -3.16
N LEU A 252 -8.73 33.16 -3.12
CA LEU A 252 -9.42 33.80 -4.23
C LEU A 252 -8.83 35.19 -4.50
N PHE A 253 -8.52 35.95 -3.46
CA PHE A 253 -7.82 37.24 -3.57
C PHE A 253 -6.46 37.11 -4.28
N TRP A 254 -5.57 36.22 -3.84
CA TRP A 254 -4.26 36.06 -4.48
C TRP A 254 -4.35 35.43 -5.87
N HIS A 255 -5.33 34.56 -6.11
CA HIS A 255 -5.60 34.04 -7.44
C HIS A 255 -6.08 35.15 -8.39
N TRP A 256 -6.95 36.04 -7.92
CA TRP A 256 -7.40 37.20 -8.66
C TRP A 256 -6.24 38.16 -8.97
N ILE A 257 -5.44 38.57 -7.98
CA ILE A 257 -4.23 39.41 -8.18
C ILE A 257 -3.28 38.76 -9.20
N TRP A 258 -3.04 37.45 -9.12
CA TRP A 258 -2.20 36.73 -10.07
C TRP A 258 -2.76 36.77 -11.50
N CYS A 259 -4.08 36.65 -11.66
CA CYS A 259 -4.74 36.78 -12.95
C CYS A 259 -4.66 38.21 -13.51
N GLU A 260 -4.90 39.23 -12.69
CA GLU A 260 -4.80 40.65 -13.08
C GLU A 260 -3.38 41.04 -13.51
N CYS A 261 -2.35 40.47 -12.86
CA CYS A 261 -0.95 40.70 -13.24
C CYS A 261 -0.48 39.89 -14.46
N GLY A 262 -1.38 39.31 -15.25
CA GLY A 262 -1.02 38.57 -16.46
C GLY A 262 -0.44 37.18 -16.19
N ARG A 263 -0.75 36.59 -15.02
CA ARG A 263 -0.33 35.24 -14.63
C ARG A 263 1.20 35.06 -14.61
N PRO A 264 1.95 35.90 -13.87
CA PRO A 264 3.40 35.83 -13.82
C PRO A 264 3.84 34.43 -13.35
N ASN A 265 4.84 33.88 -14.03
CA ASN A 265 5.41 32.56 -13.77
C ASN A 265 6.71 32.63 -12.94
N THR A 266 7.12 33.82 -12.53
CA THR A 266 8.32 34.09 -11.72
C THR A 266 8.10 35.33 -10.82
N GLY A 267 8.92 35.48 -9.77
CA GLY A 267 8.91 36.63 -8.87
C GLY A 267 7.96 36.52 -7.66
N ALA A 268 7.95 37.55 -6.82
CA ALA A 268 7.30 37.53 -5.50
C ALA A 268 5.79 37.19 -5.53
N LEU A 269 5.06 37.65 -6.55
CA LEU A 269 3.64 37.32 -6.70
C LEU A 269 3.41 35.85 -7.07
N TYR A 270 4.32 35.27 -7.85
CA TYR A 270 4.30 33.84 -8.15
C TYR A 270 4.60 33.02 -6.89
N ASP A 271 5.56 33.45 -6.07
CA ASP A 271 5.93 32.80 -4.81
C ASP A 271 4.78 32.80 -3.79
N GLU A 272 4.10 33.93 -3.61
CA GLU A 272 2.93 34.03 -2.72
C GLU A 272 1.77 33.14 -3.21
N LYS A 273 1.52 33.12 -4.53
CA LYS A 273 0.52 32.23 -5.12
C LYS A 273 0.88 30.75 -4.98
N ILE A 274 2.17 30.38 -5.03
CA ILE A 274 2.63 29.01 -4.73
C ILE A 274 2.33 28.65 -3.28
N LYS A 275 2.72 29.50 -2.32
CA LYS A 275 2.45 29.27 -0.89
C LYS A 275 0.95 29.02 -0.65
N MET A 276 0.10 29.83 -1.27
CA MET A 276 -1.35 29.67 -1.18
C MET A 276 -1.88 28.36 -1.80
N LYS A 277 -1.37 27.98 -2.98
CA LYS A 277 -1.68 26.68 -3.58
C LYS A 277 -1.30 25.53 -2.65
N ARG A 278 -0.14 25.58 -2.00
CA ARG A 278 0.30 24.55 -1.03
C ARG A 278 -0.70 24.43 0.13
N SER A 279 -1.06 25.53 0.78
CA SER A 279 -2.01 25.50 1.90
C SER A 279 -3.38 24.95 1.50
N ARG A 280 -3.89 25.31 0.31
CA ARG A 280 -5.15 24.77 -0.20
C ARG A 280 -5.07 23.26 -0.47
N HIS A 281 -3.98 22.79 -1.07
CA HIS A 281 -3.79 21.36 -1.33
C HIS A 281 -3.64 20.58 -0.03
N GLN A 282 -2.87 21.08 0.94
CA GLN A 282 -2.73 20.50 2.28
C GLN A 282 -4.09 20.35 2.97
N TYR A 283 -4.93 21.38 2.92
CA TYR A 283 -6.30 21.32 3.46
C TYR A 283 -7.12 20.21 2.79
N HIS A 284 -7.18 20.17 1.46
CA HIS A 284 -7.96 19.17 0.75
C HIS A 284 -7.41 17.75 0.95
N TYR A 285 -6.08 17.59 0.99
CA TYR A 285 -5.43 16.33 1.33
C TYR A 285 -5.79 15.89 2.75
N ALA A 286 -5.71 16.78 3.75
CA ALA A 286 -6.10 16.47 5.13
C ALA A 286 -7.57 16.05 5.22
N VAL A 287 -8.48 16.72 4.49
CA VAL A 287 -9.90 16.33 4.41
C VAL A 287 -10.07 14.94 3.79
N ARG A 288 -9.36 14.63 2.69
CA ARG A 288 -9.42 13.30 2.06
C ARG A 288 -8.84 12.21 2.97
N LEU A 289 -7.71 12.48 3.62
CA LEU A 289 -7.09 11.58 4.58
C LEU A 289 -8.01 11.32 5.78
N ALA A 290 -8.65 12.35 6.32
CA ALA A 290 -9.63 12.22 7.39
C ALA A 290 -10.84 11.36 6.98
N ARG A 291 -11.34 11.54 5.74
CA ARG A 291 -12.41 10.69 5.17
C ARG A 291 -11.97 9.24 4.99
N LYS A 292 -10.76 9.02 4.44
CA LYS A 292 -10.20 7.67 4.26
C LYS A 292 -10.05 6.94 5.60
N ASN A 293 -9.62 7.66 6.63
CA ASN A 293 -9.42 7.12 7.97
C ASN A 293 -10.68 7.18 8.85
N GLU A 294 -11.83 7.63 8.32
CA GLU A 294 -13.07 7.83 9.10
C GLU A 294 -13.55 6.52 9.72
N PHE A 295 -13.56 5.43 8.93
CA PHE A 295 -13.96 4.11 9.40
C PHE A 295 -13.04 3.61 10.52
N ALA A 296 -11.72 3.71 10.34
CA ALA A 296 -10.74 3.31 11.34
C ALA A 296 -10.86 4.14 12.63
N THR A 297 -11.09 5.45 12.49
CA THR A 297 -11.28 6.36 13.64
C THR A 297 -12.55 6.02 14.41
N LYS A 298 -13.66 5.77 13.71
CA LYS A 298 -14.93 5.31 14.32
C LYS A 298 -14.76 3.96 15.00
N LYS A 299 -14.06 3.00 14.36
CA LYS A 299 -13.75 1.67 14.93
C LYS A 299 -12.91 1.78 16.20
N ASN A 300 -11.84 2.56 16.20
CA ASN A 300 -10.99 2.76 17.38
C ASN A 300 -11.74 3.46 18.51
N SER A 301 -12.55 4.48 18.20
CA SER A 301 -13.39 5.15 19.19
C SER A 301 -14.42 4.19 19.81
N LEU A 302 -15.03 3.31 19.00
CA LEU A 302 -15.91 2.27 19.50
C LEU A 302 -15.17 1.29 20.40
N ALA A 303 -13.99 0.79 19.98
CA ALA A 303 -13.21 -0.15 20.77
C ALA A 303 -12.90 0.41 22.17
N GLU A 304 -12.51 1.69 22.26
CA GLU A 304 -12.26 2.37 23.53
C GLU A 304 -13.52 2.55 24.38
N LYS A 305 -14.69 2.74 23.75
CA LYS A 305 -15.97 2.79 24.46
C LYS A 305 -16.38 1.41 24.96
N ILE A 306 -16.25 0.37 24.13
CA ILE A 306 -16.60 -1.01 24.49
C ILE A 306 -15.79 -1.48 25.69
N LYS A 307 -14.50 -1.15 25.78
CA LYS A 307 -13.66 -1.45 26.95
C LYS A 307 -14.20 -0.89 28.27
N LYS A 308 -15.03 0.17 28.22
CA LYS A 308 -15.60 0.86 29.39
C LYS A 308 -17.02 0.40 29.73
N ILE A 309 -17.65 -0.41 28.89
CA ILE A 309 -19.03 -0.86 29.07
C ILE A 309 -19.07 -2.05 30.04
N LYS A 310 -19.91 -1.94 31.07
CA LYS A 310 -20.10 -2.99 32.10
C LYS A 310 -21.38 -3.82 31.91
N SER A 311 -22.26 -3.41 30.99
CA SER A 311 -23.59 -4.00 30.76
C SER A 311 -23.79 -4.34 29.28
N GLY A 312 -24.32 -5.53 28.98
CA GLY A 312 -24.61 -5.97 27.62
C GLY A 312 -25.63 -5.08 26.88
N ALA A 313 -26.53 -4.39 27.59
CA ALA A 313 -27.51 -3.50 26.97
C ALA A 313 -26.86 -2.22 26.39
N ASP A 314 -25.83 -1.70 27.05
CA ASP A 314 -25.09 -0.53 26.56
C ASP A 314 -24.17 -0.89 25.40
N PHE A 315 -23.67 -2.13 25.36
CA PHE A 315 -22.91 -2.67 24.23
C PHE A 315 -23.73 -2.64 22.94
N TRP A 316 -24.94 -3.22 22.97
CA TRP A 316 -25.82 -3.24 21.80
C TRP A 316 -26.25 -1.84 21.36
N ARG A 317 -26.44 -0.92 22.30
CA ARG A 317 -26.78 0.48 22.02
C ARG A 317 -25.66 1.23 21.32
N GLU A 318 -24.40 1.02 21.69
CA GLU A 318 -23.26 1.61 20.97
C GLU A 318 -23.02 0.94 19.62
N LEU A 319 -23.23 -0.38 19.50
CA LEU A 319 -23.08 -1.11 18.24
C LEU A 319 -24.10 -0.65 17.18
N GLN A 320 -25.35 -0.39 17.59
CA GLN A 320 -26.44 0.09 16.72
C GLN A 320 -26.17 1.48 16.11
N LYS A 321 -25.27 2.28 16.68
CA LYS A 321 -24.91 3.60 16.14
C LYS A 321 -24.01 3.52 14.90
N ILE A 322 -23.34 2.39 14.66
CA ILE A 322 -22.37 2.22 13.58
C ILE A 322 -23.05 1.85 12.27
N ASN A 323 -24.08 1.02 12.34
CA ASN A 323 -24.99 0.75 11.24
C ASN A 323 -26.40 1.12 11.71
N PRO A 324 -26.83 2.39 11.54
CA PRO A 324 -28.24 2.71 11.59
C PRO A 324 -28.87 2.03 10.37
N CYS A 325 -29.15 0.74 10.50
CA CYS A 325 -29.90 0.00 9.51
C CYS A 325 -31.26 0.71 9.47
N SER A 326 -31.52 1.50 8.42
CA SER A 326 -32.89 1.83 8.10
C SER A 326 -33.56 0.49 7.94
N LYS A 327 -34.46 0.15 8.85
CA LYS A 327 -35.21 -1.10 8.77
C LYS A 327 -36.00 -1.07 7.47
N MET A 328 -35.41 -1.51 6.37
CA MET A 328 -36.14 -2.09 5.26
C MET A 328 -36.21 -3.57 5.59
N THR A 329 -37.08 -3.89 6.55
CA THR A 329 -37.64 -5.24 6.60
C THR A 329 -38.46 -5.38 5.32
N PRO A 330 -38.15 -6.33 4.43
CA PRO A 330 -39.06 -6.68 3.34
C PRO A 330 -40.44 -6.94 3.94
N GLN A 331 -41.49 -6.34 3.37
CA GLN A 331 -42.86 -6.53 3.87
C GLN A 331 -43.37 -7.96 3.65
N ALA A 332 -42.74 -8.70 2.74
CA ALA A 332 -43.00 -10.10 2.48
C ALA A 332 -41.74 -10.79 1.93
N ILE A 333 -41.61 -12.10 2.16
CA ILE A 333 -40.64 -12.98 1.51
C ILE A 333 -41.48 -13.98 0.70
N ASP A 334 -41.29 -14.06 -0.63
CA ASP A 334 -42.03 -14.96 -1.52
C ASP A 334 -43.56 -14.98 -1.22
N ASP A 335 -44.17 -13.79 -1.11
CA ASP A 335 -45.59 -13.53 -0.81
C ASP A 335 -46.09 -13.86 0.62
N ALA A 336 -45.22 -14.31 1.53
CA ALA A 336 -45.56 -14.49 2.95
C ALA A 336 -45.18 -13.26 3.78
N ASP A 337 -46.13 -12.70 4.52
CA ASP A 337 -45.97 -11.49 5.35
C ASP A 337 -46.07 -11.76 6.86
N SER A 338 -46.55 -12.95 7.26
CA SER A 338 -46.62 -13.33 8.68
C SER A 338 -45.36 -14.09 9.15
N PRO A 339 -44.87 -13.85 10.38
CA PRO A 339 -43.72 -14.57 10.94
C PRO A 339 -43.89 -16.10 10.96
N GLN A 340 -45.12 -16.57 11.12
CA GLN A 340 -45.44 -18.00 11.17
C GLN A 340 -45.33 -18.62 9.77
N GLU A 341 -45.90 -17.98 8.75
CA GLU A 341 -45.81 -18.48 7.36
C GLU A 341 -44.38 -18.46 6.83
N ILE A 342 -43.60 -17.43 7.21
CA ILE A 342 -42.17 -17.38 6.87
C ILE A 342 -41.42 -18.53 7.55
N ALA A 343 -41.66 -18.80 8.84
CA ALA A 343 -41.04 -19.90 9.56
C ALA A 343 -41.41 -21.26 8.95
N ASP A 344 -42.68 -21.46 8.61
CA ASP A 344 -43.18 -22.69 7.98
C ASP A 344 -42.61 -22.87 6.56
N MET A 345 -42.46 -21.78 5.80
CA MET A 345 -41.83 -21.79 4.48
C MET A 345 -40.35 -22.21 4.56
N PHE A 346 -39.59 -21.64 5.50
CA PHE A 346 -38.20 -22.05 5.73
C PHE A 346 -38.14 -23.52 6.17
N GLY A 347 -39.00 -23.93 7.11
CA GLY A 347 -39.10 -25.32 7.54
C GLY A 347 -39.32 -26.28 6.38
N LYS A 348 -40.22 -25.94 5.46
CA LYS A 348 -40.49 -26.73 4.25
C LYS A 348 -39.30 -26.78 3.30
N LYS A 349 -38.69 -25.63 2.96
CA LYS A 349 -37.50 -25.58 2.07
C LYS A 349 -36.33 -26.38 2.64
N TYR A 350 -36.09 -26.28 3.95
CA TYR A 350 -35.04 -27.06 4.61
C TYR A 350 -35.39 -28.54 4.65
N SER A 351 -36.64 -28.91 4.97
CA SER A 351 -37.08 -30.31 4.93
C SER A 351 -36.87 -30.92 3.54
N GLU A 352 -37.29 -30.23 2.47
CA GLU A 352 -37.09 -30.69 1.09
C GLU A 352 -35.61 -30.85 0.75
N LEU A 353 -34.76 -29.88 1.12
CA LEU A 353 -33.31 -29.96 0.93
C LEU A 353 -32.69 -31.16 1.66
N TYR A 354 -33.08 -31.40 2.91
CA TYR A 354 -32.56 -32.51 3.70
C TYR A 354 -33.10 -33.88 3.27
N THR A 355 -34.26 -33.94 2.61
CA THR A 355 -34.82 -35.18 2.03
C THR A 355 -34.53 -35.34 0.53
N SER A 356 -33.80 -34.41 -0.10
CA SER A 356 -33.55 -34.41 -1.55
C SER A 356 -32.51 -35.43 -2.03
N VAL A 357 -31.88 -36.16 -1.11
CA VAL A 357 -30.99 -37.28 -1.44
C VAL A 357 -31.78 -38.56 -1.19
N PRO A 358 -31.92 -39.48 -2.17
CA PRO A 358 -32.56 -40.77 -1.93
C PRO A 358 -31.62 -41.59 -1.03
N THR A 359 -31.80 -41.49 0.28
CA THR A 359 -31.23 -42.46 1.22
C THR A 359 -32.00 -43.75 1.03
N ASP A 360 -31.36 -44.72 0.38
CA ASP A 360 -31.81 -46.10 0.36
C ASP A 360 -32.00 -46.56 1.81
N ALA A 361 -33.21 -47.01 2.14
CA ALA A 361 -33.55 -47.41 3.51
C ALA A 361 -32.67 -48.57 3.98
N ASP A 362 -32.21 -49.40 3.04
CA ASP A 362 -31.30 -50.51 3.31
C ASP A 362 -29.88 -50.03 3.63
N GLU A 363 -29.37 -48.98 2.97
CA GLU A 363 -28.08 -48.36 3.30
C GLU A 363 -28.10 -47.73 4.70
N MET A 364 -29.20 -47.06 5.07
CA MET A 364 -29.37 -46.47 6.40
C MET A 364 -29.48 -47.54 7.50
N ALA A 365 -30.12 -48.68 7.21
CA ALA A 365 -30.20 -49.81 8.13
C ALA A 365 -28.84 -50.50 8.30
N GLN A 366 -28.08 -50.70 7.23
CA GLN A 366 -26.71 -51.23 7.28
C GLN A 366 -25.78 -50.31 8.07
N MET A 367 -25.82 -49.00 7.84
CA MET A 367 -24.99 -48.06 8.60
C MET A 367 -25.33 -48.07 10.09
N LYS A 368 -26.61 -48.12 10.47
CA LYS A 368 -27.00 -48.24 11.88
C LYS A 368 -26.50 -49.54 12.52
N ALA A 369 -26.57 -50.65 11.80
CA ALA A 369 -26.07 -51.94 12.29
C ALA A 369 -24.55 -51.89 12.53
N ILE A 370 -23.78 -51.37 11.56
CA ILE A 370 -22.31 -51.21 11.65
C ILE A 370 -21.92 -50.31 12.83
N PHE A 371 -22.61 -49.18 13.02
CA PHE A 371 -22.34 -48.29 14.16
C PHE A 371 -22.62 -48.97 15.50
N SER A 372 -23.73 -49.71 15.61
CA SER A 372 -24.09 -50.42 16.84
C SER A 372 -23.11 -51.53 17.21
N GLU A 373 -22.62 -52.29 16.22
CA GLU A 373 -21.58 -53.31 16.43
C GLU A 373 -20.23 -52.72 16.84
N ASN A 374 -19.86 -51.57 16.25
CA ASN A 374 -18.59 -50.91 16.57
C ASN A 374 -18.61 -50.24 17.95
N SER A 375 -19.76 -49.74 18.42
CA SER A 375 -19.90 -49.18 19.76
C SER A 375 -19.90 -50.21 20.89
N ALA A 376 -20.00 -51.51 20.57
CA ALA A 376 -20.02 -52.61 21.54
C ALA A 376 -18.65 -53.26 21.77
N ARG A 377 -17.57 -52.79 21.12
CA ARG A 377 -16.21 -53.35 21.25
C ARG A 377 -15.41 -52.62 22.33
N GLU A 378 -14.76 -53.38 23.21
CA GLU A 378 -14.02 -52.85 24.38
C GLU A 378 -12.64 -52.24 24.05
N ASP A 379 -12.11 -52.41 22.84
CA ASP A 379 -10.81 -51.82 22.45
C ASP A 379 -10.95 -50.87 21.23
N PRO A 380 -10.80 -49.54 21.40
CA PRO A 380 -10.96 -48.54 20.35
C PRO A 380 -9.79 -48.46 19.34
N ARG A 381 -8.78 -49.33 19.43
CA ARG A 381 -7.56 -49.28 18.58
C ARG A 381 -7.54 -50.23 17.39
N LEU A 382 -8.67 -50.85 17.02
CA LEU A 382 -8.73 -51.84 15.94
C LEU A 382 -9.84 -51.52 14.93
N VAL A 383 -9.77 -50.35 14.29
CA VAL A 383 -10.42 -50.12 13.00
C VAL A 383 -9.39 -50.41 11.92
N PHE A 384 -9.36 -51.65 11.41
CA PHE A 384 -8.57 -51.95 10.22
C PHE A 384 -9.34 -51.46 8.99
N CYS A 385 -9.06 -50.23 8.57
CA CYS A 385 -9.42 -49.75 7.25
C CYS A 385 -8.26 -50.07 6.30
N THR A 386 -8.49 -50.82 5.22
CA THR A 386 -7.43 -51.07 4.24
C THR A 386 -7.30 -49.89 3.28
N ALA A 387 -6.13 -49.72 2.67
CA ALA A 387 -5.92 -48.67 1.67
C ALA A 387 -6.91 -48.77 0.49
N GLU A 388 -7.46 -49.97 0.25
CA GLU A 388 -8.46 -50.20 -0.80
C GLU A 388 -9.86 -49.75 -0.39
N ASP A 389 -10.22 -49.90 0.89
CA ASP A 389 -11.48 -49.37 1.44
C ASP A 389 -11.50 -47.83 1.36
N ILE A 390 -10.38 -47.19 1.71
CA ILE A 390 -10.20 -45.73 1.59
C ILE A 390 -10.34 -45.29 0.13
N ARG A 391 -9.69 -45.99 -0.81
CA ARG A 391 -9.83 -45.70 -2.24
C ARG A 391 -11.26 -45.79 -2.74
N LEU A 392 -12.01 -46.78 -2.27
CA LEU A 392 -13.38 -47.01 -2.72
C LEU A 392 -14.33 -45.90 -2.22
N VAL A 393 -14.09 -45.37 -1.02
CA VAL A 393 -14.81 -44.20 -0.47
C VAL A 393 -14.40 -42.91 -1.17
N LEU A 394 -13.10 -42.70 -1.42
CA LEU A 394 -12.61 -41.47 -2.06
C LEU A 394 -13.10 -41.31 -3.50
N ARG A 395 -13.32 -42.41 -4.24
CA ARG A 395 -13.96 -42.36 -5.57
C ARG A 395 -15.40 -41.83 -5.54
N LYS A 396 -16.08 -41.89 -4.40
CA LYS A 396 -17.43 -41.34 -4.23
C LYS A 396 -17.41 -39.86 -3.80
N LEU A 397 -16.24 -39.30 -3.51
CA LEU A 397 -16.11 -37.92 -3.07
C LEU A 397 -16.33 -36.96 -4.26
N LYS A 398 -17.11 -35.90 -4.04
CA LYS A 398 -17.37 -34.90 -5.09
C LYS A 398 -16.13 -34.05 -5.30
N SER A 399 -15.70 -33.96 -6.56
CA SER A 399 -14.55 -33.17 -7.01
C SER A 399 -14.76 -31.65 -6.82
N GLY A 400 -13.67 -30.90 -6.68
CA GLY A 400 -13.63 -29.45 -6.55
C GLY A 400 -14.21 -28.89 -5.24
N LYS A 401 -14.32 -29.69 -4.18
CA LYS A 401 -14.78 -29.23 -2.86
C LYS A 401 -13.61 -28.70 -2.04
N GLY A 402 -13.50 -27.38 -1.96
CA GLY A 402 -12.48 -26.69 -1.17
C GLY A 402 -12.75 -26.73 0.33
N ASP A 403 -11.68 -26.77 1.13
CA ASP A 403 -11.70 -26.73 2.60
C ASP A 403 -12.05 -25.34 3.19
N GLY A 404 -12.24 -24.34 2.33
CA GLY A 404 -12.61 -22.98 2.68
C GLY A 404 -11.52 -22.16 3.41
N SER A 405 -10.30 -22.69 3.59
CA SER A 405 -9.30 -22.05 4.46
C SER A 405 -7.83 -22.26 4.09
N LEU A 406 -7.44 -23.43 3.58
CA LEU A 406 -6.03 -23.79 3.34
C LEU A 406 -5.71 -24.02 1.86
N GLY A 407 -6.70 -23.89 0.97
CA GLY A 407 -6.49 -24.00 -0.48
C GLY A 407 -6.34 -25.44 -0.98
N PHE A 408 -6.60 -26.42 -0.12
CA PHE A 408 -6.78 -27.79 -0.54
C PHE A 408 -8.23 -28.00 -0.96
N ASP A 409 -8.39 -28.83 -1.97
CA ASP A 409 -9.69 -29.33 -2.39
C ASP A 409 -9.68 -30.85 -2.42
N SER A 410 -10.87 -31.42 -2.51
CA SER A 410 -11.09 -32.86 -2.66
C SER A 410 -10.21 -33.52 -3.71
N ASP A 411 -9.80 -32.82 -4.77
CA ASP A 411 -9.06 -33.39 -5.88
C ASP A 411 -7.61 -33.72 -5.49
N HIS A 412 -7.08 -33.03 -4.49
CA HIS A 412 -5.76 -33.32 -3.91
C HIS A 412 -5.73 -34.67 -3.19
N ILE A 413 -6.86 -35.08 -2.62
CA ILE A 413 -7.00 -36.38 -1.92
C ILE A 413 -7.41 -37.47 -2.93
N ILE A 414 -8.33 -37.18 -3.84
CA ILE A 414 -8.80 -38.12 -4.88
C ILE A 414 -7.63 -38.56 -5.78
N ASN A 415 -6.73 -37.64 -6.15
CA ASN A 415 -5.58 -37.91 -7.01
C ASN A 415 -4.27 -38.15 -6.24
N GLY A 416 -4.36 -38.30 -4.92
CA GLY A 416 -3.20 -38.53 -4.05
C GLY A 416 -2.43 -39.82 -4.38
N SER A 417 -1.14 -39.84 -4.03
CA SER A 417 -0.31 -41.04 -4.24
C SER A 417 -0.70 -42.17 -3.27
N SER A 418 -0.38 -43.42 -3.63
CA SER A 418 -0.68 -44.59 -2.77
C SER A 418 -0.09 -44.50 -1.35
N MET A 419 0.94 -43.67 -1.15
CA MET A 419 1.58 -43.45 0.14
C MET A 419 0.71 -42.58 1.07
N LEU A 420 -0.09 -41.67 0.52
CA LEU A 420 -1.03 -40.83 1.26
C LEU A 420 -2.13 -41.71 1.92
N PHE A 421 -2.66 -42.68 1.18
CA PHE A 421 -3.71 -43.58 1.67
C PHE A 421 -3.23 -44.56 2.74
N LEU A 422 -1.94 -44.93 2.72
CA LEU A 422 -1.32 -45.74 3.77
C LEU A 422 -1.14 -44.98 5.08
N LEU A 423 -0.90 -43.67 5.01
CA LEU A 423 -0.78 -42.80 6.19
C LEU A 423 -2.14 -42.57 6.87
N ASP A 424 -3.22 -42.46 6.10
CA ASP A 424 -4.59 -42.36 6.65
C ASP A 424 -5.07 -43.65 7.33
N CYS A 425 -4.54 -44.82 6.94
CA CYS A 425 -4.81 -46.09 7.62
C CYS A 425 -4.11 -46.22 9.00
N LEU A 426 -3.16 -45.34 9.33
CA LEU A 426 -2.31 -45.43 10.55
C LEU A 426 -2.73 -44.46 11.67
N ILE A 427 -3.74 -43.61 11.42
CA ILE A 427 -4.36 -42.67 12.37
C ILE A 427 -5.62 -43.33 12.94
#